data_AF-W2QMP1-F1
#
_entry.id   AF-W2QMP1-F1
#
_cell.length_a   1.000
_cell.length_b   1.000
_cell.length_c   1.000
_cell.angle_alpha   90.00
_cell.angle_beta   90.00
_cell.angle_gamma   90.00
#
_symmetry.space_group_name_H-M   'P 1'
#
loop_
_entity.id
_entity.type
_entity.pdbx_description
1 polymer ?
#
loop_
_entity_poly.entity_id
_entity_poly.type
_entity_poly.pdbx_seq_one_letter_code
_entity_poly.pdbx_strand_id
1 'polypeptide(L)'
;MTEGNYALYGTSAAPQSQVDVDSPRRYEQRGNLRGYAGDDNEMKMNGALRRTSEGFRDTVLDLYAASKVFVIHLITFEGLFVVLFSVITTSLYYFLGESSTGPSFGANISWTIVSFAVVSPMIMQIRQAFTRREQALDIISESRSLLVNILLANALWNWGENERKKLPQDHVQKTKTLLEALLHDTMALLIMPTLTRGRHRFTSHGRKLASQFVSPVKHLQLQIVTTIRKLHDQVEVMKSCGMPANEASRINQYHWLLQARIEKLQNIKFYRTPQATRSFTRLFILVLPLFYGPYYVYIARGNEYQTTNFAFCLLLSVSTSLLMTGIFNVERTMEDPFAGGGMDGVQVHEVFQLTQQMLDECYNEKQISDSRMAH
;
A
#
# COMPACT_ATOMS: atom_id res chain seq x y z
N MET A 1 -13.05 54.86 -17.59
CA MET A 1 -12.18 54.99 -16.39
C MET A 1 -12.67 53.92 -15.42
N THR A 2 -12.01 52.80 -15.16
CA THR A 2 -10.66 52.34 -15.51
C THR A 2 -10.71 50.83 -15.25
N GLU A 3 -10.45 50.01 -16.26
CA GLU A 3 -10.30 48.56 -16.11
C GLU A 3 -9.06 48.27 -15.26
N GLY A 4 -9.24 47.53 -14.16
CA GLY A 4 -8.17 47.09 -13.27
C GLY A 4 -7.96 45.59 -13.40
N ASN A 5 -7.01 45.21 -14.26
CA ASN A 5 -6.49 43.85 -14.39
C ASN A 5 -5.83 43.39 -13.08
N TYR A 6 -6.34 42.30 -12.48
CA TYR A 6 -5.59 41.46 -11.55
C TYR A 6 -5.51 40.05 -12.13
N ALA A 7 -4.43 39.79 -12.88
CA ALA A 7 -4.10 38.46 -13.37
C ALA A 7 -3.41 37.66 -12.24
N LEU A 8 -4.00 36.52 -11.88
CA LEU A 8 -3.42 35.50 -11.03
C LEU A 8 -2.18 34.87 -11.70
N TYR A 9 -1.21 34.50 -10.86
CA TYR A 9 0.01 33.76 -11.20
C TYR A 9 -0.25 32.64 -12.23
N GLY A 10 0.28 32.84 -13.43
CA GLY A 10 0.30 31.87 -14.52
C GLY A 10 1.47 30.91 -14.39
N THR A 11 1.16 29.63 -14.53
CA THR A 11 2.08 28.51 -14.72
C THR A 11 2.83 28.69 -16.05
N SER A 12 4.11 29.06 -16.01
CA SER A 12 4.96 29.14 -17.20
C SER A 12 5.74 27.84 -17.40
N ALA A 13 5.32 27.06 -18.40
CA ALA A 13 6.07 25.94 -18.97
C ALA A 13 7.35 26.46 -19.64
N ALA A 14 8.47 25.77 -19.41
CA ALA A 14 9.76 26.08 -20.03
C ALA A 14 9.77 25.65 -21.50
N PRO A 15 10.31 26.45 -22.44
CA PRO A 15 10.47 26.06 -23.83
C PRO A 15 11.73 25.20 -24.00
N GLN A 16 11.57 24.02 -24.61
CA GLN A 16 12.69 23.19 -25.08
C GLN A 16 13.24 23.81 -26.37
N SER A 17 14.48 24.30 -26.31
CA SER A 17 15.23 24.79 -27.47
C SER A 17 15.77 23.61 -28.29
N GLN A 18 15.31 23.53 -29.54
CA GLN A 18 15.92 22.77 -30.63
C GLN A 18 17.37 23.24 -30.87
N VAL A 19 18.28 22.29 -31.05
CA VAL A 19 19.59 22.54 -31.64
C VAL A 19 19.72 21.63 -32.85
N ASP A 20 19.50 22.23 -34.03
CA ASP A 20 19.90 21.70 -35.33
C ASP A 20 21.42 21.66 -35.41
N VAL A 21 21.97 20.51 -35.79
CA VAL A 21 23.40 20.30 -36.06
C VAL A 21 23.58 20.16 -37.56
N ASP A 22 24.15 21.18 -38.19
CA ASP A 22 24.56 21.15 -39.59
C ASP A 22 26.10 21.18 -39.71
N SER A 23 26.62 20.12 -40.35
CA SER A 23 27.84 20.04 -41.18
C SER A 23 29.26 20.06 -40.58
N PRO A 24 30.24 19.39 -41.26
CA PRO A 24 31.21 18.50 -40.61
C PRO A 24 32.69 18.92 -40.77
N ARG A 25 33.54 18.60 -39.77
CA ARG A 25 35.00 18.58 -39.96
C ARG A 25 35.54 17.15 -40.01
N ARG A 26 35.99 16.83 -41.23
CA ARG A 26 36.93 15.78 -41.65
C ARG A 26 37.82 15.23 -40.54
N TYR A 27 37.77 13.92 -40.35
CA TYR A 27 38.97 13.12 -40.28
C TYR A 27 38.96 12.17 -41.47
N GLU A 28 39.96 12.31 -42.34
CA GLU A 28 40.23 11.38 -43.42
C GLU A 28 40.70 10.06 -42.82
N GLN A 29 39.99 8.97 -43.12
CA GLN A 29 40.60 7.65 -43.13
C GLN A 29 40.36 7.03 -44.50
N ARG A 30 41.37 7.18 -45.34
CA ARG A 30 41.43 6.61 -46.68
C ARG A 30 41.78 5.13 -46.53
N GLY A 31 40.77 4.27 -46.61
CA GLY A 31 40.91 2.81 -46.68
C GLY A 31 39.94 2.27 -47.73
N ASN A 32 40.49 1.84 -48.86
CA ASN A 32 39.74 1.20 -49.95
C ASN A 32 39.08 -0.11 -49.51
N LEU A 33 37.90 -0.37 -50.09
CA LEU A 33 37.36 -1.65 -50.60
C LEU A 33 36.00 -2.09 -50.02
N ARG A 34 34.97 -1.86 -50.85
CA ARG A 34 33.92 -2.82 -51.26
C ARG A 34 33.52 -3.91 -50.24
N GLY A 35 32.31 -3.75 -49.73
CA GLY A 35 31.39 -4.87 -49.45
C GLY A 35 31.06 -5.10 -47.98
N TYR A 36 30.17 -4.29 -47.39
CA TYR A 36 29.56 -4.59 -46.07
C TYR A 36 28.19 -3.87 -45.89
N ALA A 37 27.35 -3.85 -46.94
CA ALA A 37 25.98 -3.30 -46.83
C ALA A 37 24.94 -4.33 -46.36
N GLY A 38 25.31 -5.62 -46.26
CA GLY A 38 24.43 -6.70 -45.80
C GLY A 38 24.39 -6.87 -44.27
N ASP A 39 25.51 -6.61 -43.60
CA ASP A 39 25.70 -6.97 -42.18
C ASP A 39 25.01 -5.98 -41.22
N ASP A 40 24.96 -4.69 -41.56
CA ASP A 40 24.27 -3.67 -40.75
C ASP A 40 22.74 -3.87 -40.69
N ASN A 41 22.15 -4.40 -41.76
CA ASN A 41 20.72 -4.72 -41.81
C ASN A 41 20.41 -6.02 -41.06
N GLU A 42 21.28 -7.04 -41.14
CA GLU A 42 21.17 -8.25 -40.33
C GLU A 42 21.37 -7.96 -38.84
N MET A 43 22.31 -7.09 -38.47
CA MET A 43 22.55 -6.70 -37.08
C MET A 43 21.37 -5.92 -36.48
N LYS A 44 20.76 -5.00 -37.26
CA LYS A 44 19.53 -4.28 -36.88
C LYS A 44 18.33 -5.23 -36.80
N MET A 45 18.20 -6.17 -37.72
CA MET A 45 17.10 -7.15 -37.74
C MET A 45 17.22 -8.13 -36.58
N ASN A 46 18.42 -8.61 -36.26
CA ASN A 46 18.68 -9.46 -35.09
C ASN A 46 18.49 -8.70 -33.78
N GLY A 47 18.84 -7.41 -33.73
CA GLY A 47 18.55 -6.53 -32.59
C GLY A 47 17.05 -6.28 -32.40
N ALA A 48 16.30 -6.07 -33.49
CA ALA A 48 14.86 -5.94 -33.47
C ALA A 48 14.18 -7.26 -33.05
N LEU A 49 14.61 -8.39 -33.60
CA LEU A 49 14.10 -9.73 -33.26
C LEU A 49 14.37 -10.10 -31.80
N ARG A 50 15.54 -9.75 -31.26
CA ARG A 50 15.86 -9.91 -29.83
C ARG A 50 14.95 -9.06 -28.96
N ARG A 51 14.76 -7.76 -29.28
CA ARG A 51 13.84 -6.89 -28.53
C ARG A 51 12.40 -7.36 -28.59
N THR A 52 11.92 -7.86 -29.73
CA THR A 52 10.57 -8.44 -29.85
C THR A 52 10.44 -9.76 -29.10
N SER A 53 11.47 -10.59 -29.09
CA SER A 53 11.50 -11.86 -28.34
C SER A 53 11.54 -11.60 -26.83
N GLU A 54 12.31 -10.60 -26.39
CA GLU A 54 12.34 -10.13 -25.01
C GLU A 54 10.98 -9.57 -24.59
N GLY A 55 10.38 -8.69 -25.40
CA GLY A 55 9.04 -8.16 -25.12
C GLY A 55 7.95 -9.24 -25.10
N PHE A 56 8.04 -10.26 -25.97
CA PHE A 56 7.13 -11.40 -25.94
C PHE A 56 7.31 -12.25 -24.68
N ARG A 57 8.57 -12.56 -24.31
CA ARG A 57 8.87 -13.30 -23.09
C ARG A 57 8.34 -12.57 -21.86
N ASP A 58 8.58 -11.26 -21.77
CA ASP A 58 8.13 -10.44 -20.66
C ASP A 58 6.60 -10.42 -20.58
N THR A 59 5.90 -10.30 -21.73
CA THR A 59 4.44 -10.39 -21.78
C THR A 59 3.91 -11.75 -21.29
N VAL A 60 4.56 -12.85 -21.67
CA VAL A 60 4.17 -14.20 -21.22
C VAL A 60 4.43 -14.38 -19.73
N LEU A 61 5.54 -13.85 -19.22
CA LEU A 61 5.86 -13.85 -17.79
C LEU A 61 4.86 -13.01 -17.00
N ASP A 62 4.47 -11.85 -17.52
CA ASP A 62 3.45 -10.98 -16.91
C ASP A 62 2.08 -11.65 -16.90
N LEU A 63 1.69 -12.32 -17.97
CA LEU A 63 0.42 -13.06 -18.03
C LEU A 63 0.42 -14.26 -17.06
N TYR A 64 1.54 -14.97 -16.94
CA TYR A 64 1.70 -16.04 -15.97
C TYR A 64 1.64 -15.52 -14.54
N ALA A 65 2.35 -14.43 -14.25
CA ALA A 65 2.32 -13.77 -12.95
C ALA A 65 0.89 -13.31 -12.62
N ALA A 66 0.22 -12.60 -13.53
CA ALA A 66 -1.16 -12.16 -13.38
C ALA A 66 -2.11 -13.34 -13.11
N SER A 67 -1.96 -14.44 -13.84
CA SER A 67 -2.76 -15.66 -13.62
C SER A 67 -2.52 -16.26 -12.23
N LYS A 68 -1.25 -16.30 -11.78
CA LYS A 68 -0.90 -16.77 -10.43
C LYS A 68 -1.50 -15.87 -9.35
N VAL A 69 -1.36 -14.55 -9.45
CA VAL A 69 -1.93 -13.66 -8.42
C VAL A 69 -3.45 -13.72 -8.44
N PHE A 70 -4.05 -13.82 -9.63
CA PHE A 70 -5.50 -14.00 -9.79
C PHE A 70 -5.97 -15.25 -9.06
N VAL A 71 -5.33 -16.41 -9.29
CA VAL A 71 -5.67 -17.66 -8.60
C VAL A 71 -5.51 -17.54 -7.07
N ILE A 72 -4.43 -16.92 -6.60
CA ILE A 72 -4.19 -16.75 -5.15
C ILE A 72 -5.26 -15.87 -4.49
N HIS A 73 -5.64 -14.77 -5.13
CA HIS A 73 -6.62 -13.83 -4.57
C HIS A 73 -8.06 -14.33 -4.73
N LEU A 74 -8.30 -15.21 -5.69
CA LEU A 74 -9.64 -15.70 -6.02
C LEU A 74 -10.01 -16.97 -5.26
N ILE A 75 -9.07 -17.92 -5.14
CA ILE A 75 -9.28 -19.16 -4.40
C ILE A 75 -9.20 -18.88 -2.90
N THR A 76 -10.29 -18.33 -2.38
CA THR A 76 -10.56 -18.21 -0.96
C THR A 76 -11.70 -19.15 -0.59
N PHE A 77 -11.74 -19.60 0.67
CA PHE A 77 -12.87 -20.41 1.14
C PHE A 77 -14.23 -19.72 0.94
N GLU A 78 -14.27 -18.40 1.15
CA GLU A 78 -15.47 -17.58 0.89
C GLU A 78 -15.82 -17.58 -0.61
N GLY A 79 -14.84 -17.43 -1.51
CA GLY A 79 -15.06 -17.50 -2.95
C GLY A 79 -15.55 -18.86 -3.43
N LEU A 80 -14.97 -19.96 -2.94
CA LEU A 80 -15.44 -21.31 -3.26
C LEU A 80 -16.88 -21.53 -2.81
N PHE A 81 -17.24 -21.03 -1.62
CA PHE A 81 -18.60 -21.09 -1.11
C PHE A 81 -19.59 -20.31 -1.99
N VAL A 82 -19.26 -19.07 -2.38
CA VAL A 82 -20.11 -18.25 -3.26
C VAL A 82 -20.25 -18.88 -4.65
N VAL A 83 -19.19 -19.45 -5.21
CA VAL A 83 -19.23 -20.16 -6.50
C VAL A 83 -20.12 -21.41 -6.40
N LEU A 84 -19.94 -22.23 -5.36
CA LEU A 84 -20.80 -23.40 -5.13
C LEU A 84 -22.27 -22.99 -4.97
N PHE A 85 -22.53 -21.94 -4.18
CA PHE A 85 -23.87 -21.42 -3.97
C PHE A 85 -24.49 -20.92 -5.28
N SER A 86 -23.72 -20.22 -6.12
CA SER A 86 -24.12 -19.77 -7.46
C SER A 86 -24.47 -20.93 -8.40
N VAL A 87 -23.66 -22.00 -8.41
CA VAL A 87 -23.94 -23.20 -9.21
C VAL A 87 -25.26 -23.83 -8.76
N ILE A 88 -25.42 -24.07 -7.46
CA ILE A 88 -26.62 -24.69 -6.89
C ILE A 88 -27.87 -23.86 -7.21
N THR A 89 -27.83 -22.55 -6.95
CA THR A 89 -29.00 -21.68 -7.20
C THR A 89 -29.34 -21.61 -8.68
N THR A 90 -28.35 -21.42 -9.56
CA THR A 90 -28.61 -21.35 -11.02
C THR A 90 -29.17 -22.67 -11.56
N SER A 91 -28.62 -23.81 -11.14
CA SER A 91 -29.14 -25.13 -11.51
C SER A 91 -30.57 -25.34 -11.00
N LEU A 92 -30.84 -24.99 -9.74
CA LEU A 92 -32.16 -25.12 -9.14
C LEU A 92 -33.20 -24.29 -9.91
N TYR A 93 -32.91 -23.02 -10.21
CA TYR A 93 -33.82 -22.16 -10.98
C TYR A 93 -34.02 -22.66 -12.41
N TYR A 94 -32.98 -23.18 -13.05
CA TYR A 94 -33.07 -23.75 -14.40
C TYR A 94 -33.99 -24.97 -14.44
N PHE A 95 -33.77 -25.96 -13.56
CA PHE A 95 -34.58 -27.17 -13.51
C PHE A 95 -36.01 -26.92 -13.01
N LEU A 96 -36.21 -26.03 -12.04
CA LEU A 96 -37.56 -25.60 -11.63
C LEU A 96 -38.29 -24.88 -12.75
N GLY A 97 -37.56 -24.08 -13.53
CA GLY A 97 -38.10 -23.48 -14.75
C GLY A 97 -38.57 -24.56 -15.73
N GLU A 98 -37.70 -25.51 -16.07
CA GLU A 98 -37.95 -26.58 -17.06
C GLU A 98 -39.07 -27.55 -16.62
N SER A 99 -39.14 -27.89 -15.33
CA SER A 99 -40.12 -28.82 -14.77
C SER A 99 -41.53 -28.24 -14.59
N SER A 100 -41.71 -26.92 -14.68
CA SER A 100 -42.99 -26.28 -14.40
C SER A 100 -43.78 -26.01 -15.68
N THR A 101 -44.96 -26.61 -15.81
CA THR A 101 -46.02 -26.24 -16.78
C THR A 101 -46.74 -24.93 -16.41
N GLY A 102 -46.33 -24.27 -15.32
CA GLY A 102 -46.86 -22.99 -14.83
C GLY A 102 -46.08 -21.75 -15.31
N PRO A 103 -46.36 -20.56 -14.75
CA PRO A 103 -45.65 -19.33 -15.13
C PRO A 103 -44.15 -19.49 -14.88
N SER A 104 -43.35 -19.10 -15.87
CA SER A 104 -41.90 -19.25 -15.81
C SER A 104 -41.32 -18.37 -14.70
N PHE A 105 -40.33 -18.88 -13.98
CA PHE A 105 -39.52 -18.09 -13.04
C PHE A 105 -38.55 -17.14 -13.77
N GLY A 106 -38.63 -17.00 -15.10
CA GLY A 106 -37.77 -16.13 -15.88
C GLY A 106 -38.24 -14.68 -15.76
N ALA A 107 -37.38 -13.80 -15.25
CA ALA A 107 -37.67 -12.37 -15.16
C ALA A 107 -36.51 -11.52 -15.67
N ASN A 108 -36.81 -10.49 -16.46
CA ASN A 108 -35.83 -9.50 -16.86
C ASN A 108 -35.55 -8.54 -15.69
N ILE A 109 -34.51 -8.83 -14.93
CA ILE A 109 -34.05 -8.02 -13.79
C ILE A 109 -32.93 -7.10 -14.23
N SER A 110 -33.05 -5.81 -13.92
CA SER A 110 -32.00 -4.84 -14.21
C SER A 110 -30.76 -5.05 -13.32
N TRP A 111 -29.57 -4.98 -13.92
CA TRP A 111 -28.28 -4.99 -13.21
C TRP A 111 -27.91 -3.65 -12.58
N THR A 112 -28.72 -2.60 -12.82
CA THR A 112 -28.50 -1.25 -12.28
C THR A 112 -28.43 -1.24 -10.74
N ILE A 113 -29.27 -2.04 -10.07
CA ILE A 113 -29.29 -2.14 -8.60
C ILE A 113 -27.96 -2.68 -8.07
N VAL A 114 -27.41 -3.74 -8.69
CA VAL A 114 -26.11 -4.32 -8.30
C VAL A 114 -24.98 -3.31 -8.52
N SER A 115 -25.00 -2.61 -9.65
CA SER A 115 -23.99 -1.61 -9.96
C SER A 115 -23.96 -0.49 -8.90
N PHE A 116 -25.12 0.10 -8.58
CA PHE A 116 -25.19 1.21 -7.62
C PHE A 116 -25.06 0.76 -6.16
N ALA A 117 -25.68 -0.34 -5.76
CA ALA A 117 -25.74 -0.74 -4.35
C ALA A 117 -24.53 -1.56 -3.90
N VAL A 118 -23.83 -2.24 -4.82
CA VAL A 118 -22.73 -3.16 -4.48
C VAL A 118 -21.41 -2.68 -5.09
N VAL A 119 -21.35 -2.49 -6.42
CA VAL A 119 -20.10 -2.13 -7.11
C VAL A 119 -19.60 -0.75 -6.71
N SER A 120 -20.47 0.27 -6.69
CA SER A 120 -20.07 1.63 -6.35
C SER A 120 -19.48 1.77 -4.93
N PRO A 121 -20.11 1.23 -3.86
CA PRO A 121 -19.49 1.21 -2.54
C PRO A 121 -18.17 0.44 -2.47
N MET A 122 -18.03 -0.68 -3.20
CA MET A 122 -16.76 -1.42 -3.27
C MET A 122 -15.64 -0.56 -3.87
N ILE A 123 -15.89 0.12 -4.98
CA ILE A 123 -14.91 1.02 -5.61
C ILE A 123 -14.49 2.13 -4.63
N MET A 124 -15.45 2.73 -3.92
CA MET A 124 -15.15 3.76 -2.91
C MET A 124 -14.27 3.22 -1.78
N GLN A 125 -14.56 2.02 -1.26
CA GLN A 125 -13.77 1.39 -0.21
C GLN A 125 -12.34 1.09 -0.67
N ILE A 126 -12.18 0.61 -1.91
CA ILE A 126 -10.86 0.38 -2.52
C ILE A 126 -10.08 1.69 -2.61
N ARG A 127 -10.70 2.77 -3.09
CA ARG A 127 -10.07 4.10 -3.16
C ARG A 127 -9.61 4.60 -1.78
N GLN A 128 -10.44 4.42 -0.76
CA GLN A 128 -10.11 4.78 0.61
C GLN A 128 -8.97 3.91 1.17
N ALA A 129 -8.90 2.62 0.80
CA ALA A 129 -7.80 1.75 1.17
C ALA A 129 -6.47 2.22 0.57
N PHE A 130 -6.44 2.54 -0.73
CA PHE A 130 -5.27 3.15 -1.38
C PHE A 130 -4.86 4.46 -0.72
N THR A 131 -5.82 5.36 -0.47
CA THR A 131 -5.52 6.66 0.17
C THR A 131 -4.89 6.47 1.56
N ARG A 132 -5.38 5.51 2.36
CA ARG A 132 -4.81 5.19 3.67
C ARG A 132 -3.39 4.63 3.57
N ARG A 133 -3.10 3.83 2.54
CA ARG A 133 -1.77 3.31 2.27
C ARG A 133 -0.79 4.43 1.95
N GLU A 134 -1.14 5.32 1.02
CA GLU A 134 -0.27 6.45 0.67
C GLU A 134 -0.03 7.36 1.88
N GLN A 135 -1.07 7.65 2.66
CA GLN A 135 -0.93 8.38 3.93
C GLN A 135 0.01 7.67 4.93
N ALA A 136 -0.06 6.34 5.01
CA ALA A 136 0.83 5.58 5.87
C ALA A 136 2.29 5.68 5.42
N LEU A 137 2.55 5.63 4.10
CA LEU A 137 3.89 5.81 3.54
C LEU A 137 4.44 7.21 3.82
N ASP A 138 3.63 8.25 3.63
CA ASP A 138 4.00 9.63 3.93
C ASP A 138 4.39 9.79 5.40
N ILE A 139 3.54 9.30 6.32
CA ILE A 139 3.80 9.42 7.76
C ILE A 139 5.01 8.58 8.18
N ILE A 140 5.22 7.39 7.59
CA ILE A 140 6.44 6.61 7.81
C ILE A 140 7.65 7.41 7.37
N SER A 141 7.64 8.03 6.19
CA SER A 141 8.77 8.84 5.70
C SER A 141 9.09 10.02 6.64
N GLU A 142 8.06 10.74 7.11
CA GLU A 142 8.22 11.82 8.07
C GLU A 142 8.79 11.31 9.40
N SER A 143 8.28 10.19 9.91
CA SER A 143 8.76 9.61 11.18
C SER A 143 10.23 9.20 11.09
N ARG A 144 10.66 8.60 9.98
CA ARG A 144 12.05 8.20 9.73
C ARG A 144 12.97 9.42 9.67
N SER A 145 12.55 10.46 8.94
CA SER A 145 13.31 11.71 8.86
C SER A 145 13.45 12.35 10.25
N LEU A 146 12.38 12.35 11.07
CA LEU A 146 12.42 12.87 12.43
C LEU A 146 13.36 12.06 13.34
N LEU A 147 13.34 10.72 13.28
CA LEU A 147 14.27 9.87 14.03
C LEU A 147 15.72 10.21 13.73
N VAL A 148 16.08 10.31 12.45
CA VAL A 148 17.44 10.67 12.01
C VAL A 148 17.80 12.08 12.47
N ASN A 149 16.91 13.06 12.27
CA ASN A 149 17.16 14.44 12.69
C ASN A 149 17.32 14.59 14.21
N ILE A 150 16.59 13.82 15.02
CA ILE A 150 16.75 13.82 16.48
C ILE A 150 18.13 13.26 16.87
N LEU A 151 18.58 12.20 16.20
CA LEU A 151 19.93 11.66 16.44
C LEU A 151 21.00 12.69 16.06
N LEU A 152 20.91 13.29 14.88
CA LEU A 152 21.84 14.31 14.40
C LEU A 152 21.83 15.56 15.29
N ALA A 153 20.67 15.97 15.80
CA ALA A 153 20.56 17.04 16.78
C ALA A 153 21.37 16.75 18.05
N ASN A 154 21.27 15.54 18.58
CA ASN A 154 22.03 15.13 19.77
C ASN A 154 23.53 14.93 19.45
N ALA A 155 23.86 14.44 18.25
CA ALA A 155 25.21 14.06 17.85
C ALA A 155 26.07 15.23 17.35
N LEU A 156 25.50 16.15 16.56
CA LEU A 156 26.22 17.17 15.77
C LEU A 156 25.85 18.62 16.09
N TRP A 157 24.63 18.94 16.52
CA TRP A 157 24.24 20.33 16.77
C TRP A 157 25.20 21.03 17.73
N ASN A 158 25.82 22.14 17.32
CA ASN A 158 26.77 22.87 18.14
C ASN A 158 26.08 24.04 18.87
N TRP A 159 26.22 24.10 20.19
CA TRP A 159 25.65 25.14 21.05
C TRP A 159 26.67 25.81 21.96
N GLY A 160 27.95 25.74 21.58
CA GLY A 160 29.07 26.36 22.30
C GLY A 160 30.22 25.39 22.51
N GLU A 161 31.43 25.78 22.07
CA GLU A 161 32.60 24.88 22.00
C GLU A 161 33.03 24.27 23.34
N ASN A 162 32.77 24.96 24.46
CA ASN A 162 33.20 24.54 25.81
C ASN A 162 32.10 23.87 26.63
N GLU A 163 30.83 24.04 26.26
CA GLU A 163 29.69 23.51 27.04
C GLU A 163 29.33 22.10 26.62
N ARG A 164 29.48 21.77 25.33
CA ARG A 164 29.23 20.42 24.84
C ARG A 164 30.17 19.37 25.41
N LYS A 165 31.41 19.74 25.76
CA LYS A 165 32.38 18.85 26.42
C LYS A 165 31.90 18.37 27.80
N LYS A 166 30.95 19.08 28.42
CA LYS A 166 30.33 18.68 29.71
C LYS A 166 29.28 17.57 29.56
N LEU A 167 28.88 17.25 28.32
CA LEU A 167 27.91 16.21 28.04
C LEU A 167 28.51 14.83 28.36
N PRO A 168 27.74 13.89 28.96
CA PRO A 168 28.19 12.52 29.13
C PRO A 168 28.59 11.89 27.79
N GLN A 169 29.70 11.14 27.76
CA GLN A 169 30.18 10.46 26.53
C GLN A 169 29.14 9.51 25.95
N ASP A 170 28.35 8.86 26.81
CA ASP A 170 27.29 7.92 26.42
C ASP A 170 25.98 8.59 25.98
N HIS A 171 25.86 9.92 26.03
CA HIS A 171 24.59 10.62 25.75
C HIS A 171 24.05 10.31 24.35
N VAL A 172 24.91 10.36 23.35
CA VAL A 172 24.53 10.12 21.95
C VAL A 172 24.18 8.65 21.75
N GLN A 173 24.97 7.73 22.32
CA GLN A 173 24.69 6.30 22.28
C GLN A 173 23.36 5.97 22.95
N LYS A 174 23.09 6.56 24.13
CA LYS A 174 21.83 6.40 24.83
C LYS A 174 20.66 6.92 24.00
N THR A 175 20.79 8.09 23.38
CA THR A 175 19.78 8.63 22.46
C THR A 175 19.52 7.68 21.30
N LYS A 176 20.57 7.16 20.65
CA LYS A 176 20.46 6.16 19.59
C LYS A 176 19.67 4.93 20.03
N THR A 177 20.04 4.32 21.17
CA THR A 177 19.34 3.14 21.70
C THR A 177 17.86 3.41 22.00
N LEU A 178 17.51 4.63 22.44
CA LEU A 178 16.11 5.02 22.67
C LEU A 178 15.35 5.15 21.34
N LEU A 179 15.98 5.72 20.30
CA LEU A 179 15.38 5.84 18.98
C LEU A 179 15.18 4.47 18.31
N GLU A 180 16.16 3.56 18.46
CA GLU A 180 16.05 2.17 18.00
C GLU A 180 14.95 1.40 18.74
N ALA A 181 14.85 1.56 20.06
CA ALA A 181 13.78 0.95 20.85
C ALA A 181 12.40 1.47 20.39
N LEU A 182 12.27 2.78 20.16
CA LEU A 182 11.04 3.39 19.67
C LEU A 182 10.66 2.88 18.27
N LEU A 183 11.65 2.75 17.38
CA LEU A 183 11.49 2.20 16.04
C LEU A 183 11.01 0.75 16.11
N HIS A 184 11.66 -0.08 16.94
CA HIS A 184 11.30 -1.49 17.13
C HIS A 184 9.89 -1.65 17.73
N ASP A 185 9.54 -0.89 18.77
CA ASP A 185 8.22 -0.96 19.40
C ASP A 185 7.11 -0.51 18.43
N THR A 186 7.39 0.52 17.63
CA THR A 186 6.48 0.98 16.57
C THR A 186 6.31 -0.12 15.50
N MET A 187 7.40 -0.74 15.07
CA MET A 187 7.39 -1.86 14.11
C MET A 187 6.55 -3.03 14.62
N ALA A 188 6.82 -3.47 15.85
CA ALA A 188 6.12 -4.58 16.50
C ALA A 188 4.62 -4.28 16.61
N LEU A 189 4.28 -3.04 16.99
CA LEU A 189 2.90 -2.60 17.02
C LEU A 189 2.26 -2.55 15.64
N LEU A 190 2.98 -2.15 14.57
CA LEU A 190 2.48 -2.08 13.19
C LEU A 190 2.34 -3.44 12.49
N ILE A 191 3.11 -4.46 12.87
CA ILE A 191 2.99 -5.81 12.31
C ILE A 191 1.91 -6.64 13.03
N MET A 192 1.63 -6.35 14.30
CA MET A 192 0.69 -7.13 15.13
C MET A 192 -0.68 -7.33 14.46
N PRO A 193 -1.31 -8.52 14.51
CA PRO A 193 -2.62 -8.72 13.91
C PRO A 193 -3.68 -7.83 14.56
N THR A 194 -4.53 -7.20 13.75
CA THR A 194 -5.64 -6.40 14.27
C THR A 194 -6.88 -7.25 14.48
N LEU A 195 -7.40 -7.18 15.71
CA LEU A 195 -8.54 -7.97 16.15
C LEU A 195 -9.83 -7.14 16.26
N THR A 196 -10.06 -6.23 15.32
CA THR A 196 -11.24 -5.34 15.28
C THR A 196 -12.39 -5.84 14.38
N ARG A 197 -12.21 -6.97 13.68
CA ARG A 197 -13.23 -7.55 12.78
C ARG A 197 -14.51 -7.97 13.54
N GLY A 198 -15.64 -7.99 12.85
CA GLY A 198 -16.95 -8.38 13.41
C GLY A 198 -16.93 -9.72 14.15
N ARG A 199 -16.18 -10.73 13.64
CA ARG A 199 -16.02 -12.02 14.33
C ARG A 199 -15.45 -11.87 15.75
N HIS A 200 -14.57 -10.91 16.00
CA HIS A 200 -13.96 -10.69 17.31
C HIS A 200 -14.91 -9.98 18.30
N ARG A 201 -15.97 -9.36 17.80
CA ARG A 201 -17.01 -8.72 18.61
C ARG A 201 -18.19 -9.66 18.88
N PHE A 202 -18.61 -10.42 17.87
CA PHE A 202 -19.84 -11.20 17.90
C PHE A 202 -19.65 -12.70 18.21
N THR A 203 -18.44 -13.25 18.13
CA THR A 203 -18.21 -14.68 18.42
C THR A 203 -17.48 -14.89 19.75
N SER A 204 -17.78 -15.99 20.46
CA SER A 204 -17.11 -16.33 21.73
C SER A 204 -15.62 -16.58 21.54
N HIS A 205 -15.25 -17.41 20.55
CA HIS A 205 -13.84 -17.70 20.24
C HIS A 205 -13.08 -16.45 19.79
N GLY A 206 -13.69 -15.61 18.93
CA GLY A 206 -13.09 -14.37 18.48
C GLY A 206 -12.88 -13.34 19.61
N ARG A 207 -13.79 -13.26 20.58
CA ARG A 207 -13.62 -12.42 21.78
C ARG A 207 -12.46 -12.91 22.65
N LYS A 208 -12.35 -14.23 22.86
CA LYS A 208 -11.22 -14.82 23.60
C LYS A 208 -9.89 -14.51 22.91
N LEU A 209 -9.81 -14.67 21.59
CA LEU A 209 -8.61 -14.31 20.83
C LEU A 209 -8.31 -12.81 20.95
N ALA A 210 -9.31 -11.93 20.80
CA ALA A 210 -9.13 -10.49 20.95
C ALA A 210 -8.55 -10.11 22.32
N SER A 211 -9.07 -10.71 23.39
CA SER A 211 -8.62 -10.43 24.76
C SER A 211 -7.12 -10.71 24.98
N GLN A 212 -6.54 -11.68 24.26
CA GLN A 212 -5.11 -12.01 24.35
C GLN A 212 -4.20 -10.91 23.81
N PHE A 213 -4.68 -10.10 22.86
CA PHE A 213 -3.88 -9.04 22.22
C PHE A 213 -4.12 -7.66 22.81
N VAL A 214 -5.17 -7.46 23.62
CA VAL A 214 -5.44 -6.17 24.28
C VAL A 214 -4.27 -5.76 25.19
N SER A 215 -3.77 -6.68 26.02
CA SER A 215 -2.67 -6.38 26.96
C SER A 215 -1.34 -6.10 26.25
N PRO A 216 -0.88 -6.92 25.28
CA PRO A 216 0.33 -6.61 24.50
C PRO A 216 0.27 -5.29 23.74
N VAL A 217 -0.86 -4.97 23.09
CA VAL A 217 -1.05 -3.68 22.39
C VAL A 217 -0.90 -2.52 23.38
N LYS A 218 -1.64 -2.59 24.49
CA LYS A 218 -1.58 -1.55 25.52
C LYS A 218 -0.16 -1.40 26.08
N HIS A 219 0.54 -2.51 26.32
CA HIS A 219 1.91 -2.51 26.80
C HIS A 219 2.84 -1.79 25.82
N LEU A 220 2.80 -2.12 24.52
CA LEU A 220 3.62 -1.45 23.49
C LEU A 220 3.32 0.05 23.40
N GLN A 221 2.05 0.45 23.42
CA GLN A 221 1.68 1.87 23.41
C GLN A 221 2.25 2.63 24.62
N LEU A 222 2.23 2.02 25.80
CA LEU A 222 2.81 2.61 27.01
C LEU A 222 4.35 2.64 26.96
N GLN A 223 4.99 1.63 26.36
CA GLN A 223 6.44 1.63 26.14
C GLN A 223 6.87 2.76 25.20
N ILE A 224 6.15 2.96 24.09
CA ILE A 224 6.37 4.08 23.16
C ILE A 224 6.34 5.42 23.91
N VAL A 225 5.30 5.68 24.70
CA VAL A 225 5.18 6.92 25.50
C VAL A 225 6.32 7.04 26.52
N THR A 226 6.69 5.93 27.16
CA THR A 226 7.80 5.91 28.13
C THR A 226 9.14 6.23 27.46
N THR A 227 9.37 5.74 26.25
CA THR A 227 10.58 6.03 25.46
C THR A 227 10.62 7.48 25.00
N ILE A 228 9.50 8.05 24.55
CA ILE A 228 9.40 9.49 24.25
C ILE A 228 9.72 10.34 25.49
N ARG A 229 9.21 9.97 26.66
CA ARG A 229 9.56 10.65 27.92
C ARG A 229 11.06 10.62 28.18
N LYS A 230 11.71 9.45 28.02
CA LYS A 230 13.17 9.32 28.18
C LYS A 230 13.95 10.17 27.16
N LEU A 231 13.43 10.36 25.95
CA LEU A 231 14.03 11.27 24.96
C LEU A 231 13.93 12.73 25.42
N HIS A 232 12.79 13.15 25.99
CA HIS A 232 12.70 14.47 26.61
C HIS A 232 13.68 14.63 27.79
N ASP A 233 13.87 13.60 28.61
CA ASP A 233 14.87 13.62 29.69
C ASP A 233 16.30 13.82 29.15
N GLN A 234 16.63 13.33 27.93
CA GLN A 234 17.91 13.62 27.29
C GLN A 234 18.09 15.12 27.00
N VAL A 235 17.03 15.83 26.61
CA VAL A 235 17.09 17.30 26.40
C VAL A 235 17.33 18.03 27.70
N GLU A 236 16.73 17.58 28.81
CA GLU A 236 16.98 18.17 30.13
C GLU A 236 18.44 17.97 30.60
N VAL A 237 19.06 16.84 30.27
CA VAL A 237 20.50 16.64 30.46
C VAL A 237 21.30 17.67 29.64
N MET A 238 20.98 17.85 28.36
CA MET A 238 21.66 18.84 27.51
C MET A 238 21.53 20.28 28.06
N LYS A 239 20.34 20.64 28.56
CA LYS A 239 20.10 21.94 29.23
C LYS A 239 20.95 22.11 30.48
N SER A 240 21.07 21.07 31.30
CA SER A 240 21.92 21.10 32.50
C SER A 240 23.40 21.32 32.17
N CYS A 241 23.85 20.92 30.97
CA CYS A 241 25.21 21.11 30.48
C CYS A 241 25.48 22.48 29.84
N GLY A 242 24.44 23.32 29.65
CA GLY A 242 24.57 24.67 29.08
C GLY A 242 23.73 24.93 27.83
N MET A 243 23.00 23.93 27.30
CA MET A 243 22.18 24.15 26.09
C MET A 243 21.17 25.30 26.27
N PRO A 244 21.17 26.30 25.37
CA PRO A 244 20.20 27.38 25.36
C PRO A 244 18.75 26.90 25.25
N ALA A 245 17.84 27.58 25.97
CA ALA A 245 16.43 27.17 26.03
C ALA A 245 15.71 27.18 24.67
N ASN A 246 16.10 28.08 23.77
CA ASN A 246 15.58 28.17 22.40
C ASN A 246 15.94 26.94 21.55
N GLU A 247 17.14 26.38 21.70
CA GLU A 247 17.55 25.17 20.99
C GLU A 247 16.92 23.92 21.59
N ALA A 248 16.89 23.84 22.93
CA ALA A 248 16.18 22.77 23.63
C ALA A 248 14.69 22.71 23.23
N SER A 249 14.04 23.86 23.06
CA SER A 249 12.67 23.94 22.58
C SER A 249 12.49 23.36 21.18
N ARG A 250 13.47 23.50 20.28
CA ARG A 250 13.41 22.93 18.92
C ARG A 250 13.53 21.41 18.94
N ILE A 251 14.42 20.85 19.76
CA ILE A 251 14.54 19.39 19.91
C ILE A 251 13.24 18.81 20.51
N ASN A 252 12.68 19.47 21.53
CA ASN A 252 11.39 19.08 22.10
C ASN A 252 10.25 19.15 21.06
N GLN A 253 10.28 20.10 20.14
CA GLN A 253 9.34 20.16 19.03
C GLN A 253 9.49 18.96 18.09
N TYR A 254 10.72 18.51 17.79
CA TYR A 254 10.94 17.29 17.01
C TYR A 254 10.45 16.02 17.71
N HIS A 255 10.61 15.93 19.04
CA HIS A 255 10.04 14.83 19.83
C HIS A 255 8.52 14.80 19.75
N TRP A 256 7.87 15.96 19.91
CA TRP A 256 6.42 16.08 19.76
C TRP A 256 5.95 15.72 18.34
N LEU A 257 6.63 16.22 17.31
CA LEU A 257 6.32 15.88 15.92
C LEU A 257 6.43 14.37 15.68
N LEU A 258 7.49 13.74 16.19
CA LEU A 258 7.70 12.30 16.06
C LEU A 258 6.58 11.52 16.76
N GLN A 259 6.24 11.88 18.00
CA GLN A 259 5.14 11.27 18.73
C GLN A 259 3.83 11.41 17.95
N ALA A 260 3.52 12.60 17.43
CA ALA A 260 2.32 12.84 16.64
C ALA A 260 2.28 11.98 15.36
N ARG A 261 3.42 11.76 14.69
CA ARG A 261 3.48 10.86 13.51
C ARG A 261 3.26 9.40 13.90
N ILE A 262 3.84 8.94 15.00
CA ILE A 262 3.63 7.59 15.52
C ILE A 262 2.14 7.39 15.91
N GLU A 263 1.51 8.36 16.58
CA GLU A 263 0.07 8.31 16.91
C GLU A 263 -0.81 8.27 15.65
N LYS A 264 -0.48 9.04 14.61
CA LYS A 264 -1.19 8.97 13.32
C LYS A 264 -1.06 7.60 12.66
N LEU A 265 0.11 6.95 12.72
CA LEU A 265 0.29 5.58 12.23
C LEU A 265 -0.58 4.59 13.01
N GLN A 266 -0.66 4.74 14.33
CA GLN A 266 -1.56 3.95 15.16
C GLN A 266 -3.03 4.15 14.77
N ASN A 267 -3.44 5.40 14.48
CA ASN A 267 -4.80 5.69 14.02
C ASN A 267 -5.12 4.98 12.70
N ILE A 268 -4.22 5.04 11.71
CA ILE A 268 -4.40 4.30 10.44
C ILE A 268 -4.50 2.80 10.71
N LYS A 269 -3.71 2.28 11.65
CA LYS A 269 -3.72 0.86 12.00
C LYS A 269 -5.03 0.43 12.67
N PHE A 270 -5.51 1.16 13.68
CA PHE A 270 -6.65 0.73 14.51
C PHE A 270 -8.01 1.18 13.95
N TYR A 271 -8.10 2.33 13.28
CA TYR A 271 -9.34 2.89 12.73
C TYR A 271 -9.40 2.73 11.22
N ARG A 272 -9.93 1.60 10.75
CA ARG A 272 -10.02 1.20 9.34
C ARG A 272 -11.42 1.44 8.75
N THR A 273 -11.65 0.94 7.53
CA THR A 273 -12.97 0.96 6.89
C THR A 273 -14.05 0.44 7.86
N PRO A 274 -15.19 1.15 7.96
CA PRO A 274 -16.25 0.79 8.89
C PRO A 274 -16.68 -0.68 8.72
N GLN A 275 -16.83 -1.38 9.83
CA GLN A 275 -17.14 -2.81 9.81
C GLN A 275 -18.50 -3.07 9.13
N ALA A 276 -19.48 -2.18 9.34
CA ALA A 276 -20.83 -2.29 8.79
C ALA A 276 -20.82 -2.43 7.25
N THR A 277 -20.12 -1.54 6.55
CA THR A 277 -20.03 -1.55 5.08
C THR A 277 -19.45 -2.86 4.56
N ARG A 278 -18.41 -3.38 5.20
CA ARG A 278 -17.81 -4.67 4.82
C ARG A 278 -18.75 -5.85 5.00
N SER A 279 -19.42 -5.91 6.16
CA SER A 279 -20.37 -6.98 6.44
C SER A 279 -21.55 -6.93 5.49
N PHE A 280 -22.01 -5.73 5.16
CA PHE A 280 -23.04 -5.51 4.15
C PHE A 280 -22.57 -6.04 2.78
N THR A 281 -21.47 -5.53 2.23
CA THR A 281 -20.93 -5.99 0.93
C THR A 281 -20.76 -7.51 0.87
N ARG A 282 -20.21 -8.12 1.93
CA ARG A 282 -20.05 -9.58 2.01
C ARG A 282 -21.39 -10.32 1.89
N LEU A 283 -22.42 -9.86 2.60
CA LEU A 283 -23.75 -10.49 2.53
C LEU A 283 -24.40 -10.30 1.15
N PHE A 284 -24.25 -9.12 0.55
CA PHE A 284 -24.78 -8.86 -0.79
C PHE A 284 -24.16 -9.76 -1.85
N ILE A 285 -22.83 -9.95 -1.82
CA ILE A 285 -22.14 -10.87 -2.74
C ILE A 285 -22.68 -12.31 -2.59
N LEU A 286 -22.98 -12.74 -1.36
CA LEU A 286 -23.53 -14.07 -1.11
C LEU A 286 -24.98 -14.22 -1.60
N VAL A 287 -25.83 -13.21 -1.41
CA VAL A 287 -27.25 -13.25 -1.77
C VAL A 287 -27.47 -13.03 -3.27
N LEU A 288 -26.53 -12.41 -3.97
CA LEU A 288 -26.68 -11.99 -5.37
C LEU A 288 -27.06 -13.13 -6.33
N PRO A 289 -26.43 -14.33 -6.30
CA PRO A 289 -26.82 -15.42 -7.18
C PRO A 289 -28.26 -15.92 -6.96
N LEU A 290 -28.76 -15.85 -5.72
CA LEU A 290 -30.14 -16.22 -5.40
C LEU A 290 -31.15 -15.25 -6.00
N PHE A 291 -30.84 -13.95 -5.98
CA PHE A 291 -31.73 -12.91 -6.50
C PHE A 291 -31.73 -12.83 -8.04
N TYR A 292 -30.56 -13.07 -8.66
CA TYR A 292 -30.42 -13.03 -10.13
C TYR A 292 -30.61 -14.39 -10.81
N GLY A 293 -30.88 -15.46 -10.06
CA GLY A 293 -31.29 -16.76 -10.61
C GLY A 293 -32.39 -16.69 -11.69
N PRO A 294 -33.53 -15.99 -11.43
CA PRO A 294 -34.58 -15.71 -12.41
C PRO A 294 -34.09 -15.06 -13.71
N TYR A 295 -33.08 -14.19 -13.64
CA TYR A 295 -32.51 -13.51 -14.79
C TYR A 295 -31.71 -14.45 -15.69
N TYR A 296 -30.95 -15.38 -15.10
CA TYR A 296 -30.24 -16.39 -15.89
C TYR A 296 -31.21 -17.34 -16.61
N VAL A 297 -32.33 -17.69 -15.99
CA VAL A 297 -33.40 -18.48 -16.65
C VAL A 297 -34.06 -17.69 -17.78
N TYR A 298 -34.27 -16.39 -17.60
CA TYR A 298 -34.79 -15.51 -18.64
C TYR A 298 -33.87 -15.51 -19.88
N ILE A 299 -32.55 -15.40 -19.69
CA ILE A 299 -31.58 -15.48 -20.81
C ILE A 299 -31.53 -16.88 -21.43
N ALA A 300 -31.65 -17.93 -20.63
CA ALA A 300 -31.68 -19.31 -21.14
C ALA A 300 -32.84 -19.52 -22.12
N ARG A 301 -34.02 -19.00 -21.77
CA ARG A 301 -35.25 -19.21 -22.54
C ARG A 301 -35.35 -18.31 -23.76
N GLY A 302 -34.89 -17.06 -23.67
CA GLY A 302 -34.83 -16.12 -24.79
C GLY A 302 -36.16 -15.96 -25.57
N ASN A 303 -36.11 -15.20 -26.66
CA ASN A 303 -37.07 -15.34 -27.76
C ASN A 303 -36.47 -16.31 -28.80
N GLU A 304 -37.24 -16.70 -29.84
CA GLU A 304 -36.86 -17.68 -30.89
C GLU A 304 -35.46 -17.49 -31.53
N TYR A 305 -34.82 -16.33 -31.38
CA TYR A 305 -33.49 -16.00 -31.92
C TYR A 305 -32.37 -15.85 -30.88
N GLN A 306 -32.65 -16.02 -29.59
CA GLN A 306 -31.70 -15.76 -28.47
C GLN A 306 -31.69 -16.87 -27.40
N THR A 307 -32.13 -18.08 -27.72
CA THR A 307 -32.03 -19.23 -26.80
C THR A 307 -30.57 -19.54 -26.50
N THR A 308 -30.17 -19.49 -25.23
CA THR A 308 -28.79 -19.83 -24.81
C THR A 308 -28.77 -21.13 -24.02
N ASN A 309 -27.64 -21.84 -24.06
CA ASN A 309 -27.49 -23.13 -23.39
C ASN A 309 -27.38 -22.97 -21.87
N PHE A 310 -27.79 -24.00 -21.12
CA PHE A 310 -27.56 -24.10 -19.67
C PHE A 310 -26.11 -23.80 -19.27
N ALA A 311 -25.16 -24.32 -20.05
CA ALA A 311 -23.72 -24.09 -19.83
C ALA A 311 -23.36 -22.60 -19.85
N PHE A 312 -23.96 -21.81 -20.75
CA PHE A 312 -23.72 -20.37 -20.82
C PHE A 312 -24.24 -19.64 -19.57
N CYS A 313 -25.44 -19.99 -19.11
CA CYS A 313 -26.04 -19.40 -17.91
C CYS A 313 -25.23 -19.71 -16.66
N LEU A 314 -24.79 -20.96 -16.52
CA LEU A 314 -23.93 -21.39 -15.42
C LEU A 314 -22.58 -20.65 -15.46
N LEU A 315 -21.93 -20.57 -16.63
CA LEU A 315 -20.68 -19.83 -16.79
C LEU A 315 -20.84 -18.36 -16.46
N LEU A 316 -21.92 -17.72 -16.89
CA LEU A 316 -22.21 -16.31 -16.58
C LEU A 316 -22.42 -16.08 -15.07
N SER A 317 -23.20 -16.94 -14.40
CA SER A 317 -23.43 -16.84 -12.95
C SER A 317 -22.14 -17.06 -12.15
N VAL A 318 -21.35 -18.07 -12.52
CA VAL A 318 -20.05 -18.32 -11.88
C VAL A 318 -19.09 -17.17 -12.12
N SER A 319 -19.01 -16.65 -13.35
CA SER A 319 -18.09 -15.55 -13.71
C SER A 319 -18.43 -14.27 -12.96
N THR A 320 -19.71 -13.90 -12.86
CA THR A 320 -20.17 -12.72 -12.11
C THR A 320 -19.90 -12.86 -10.61
N SER A 321 -20.17 -14.03 -10.03
CA SER A 321 -19.86 -14.34 -8.62
C SER A 321 -18.36 -14.26 -8.32
N LEU A 322 -17.55 -14.78 -9.24
CA LEU A 322 -16.10 -14.82 -9.17
C LEU A 322 -15.48 -13.42 -9.32
N LEU A 323 -16.03 -12.60 -10.21
CA LEU A 323 -15.63 -11.20 -10.36
C LEU A 323 -15.93 -10.39 -9.09
N MET A 324 -17.14 -10.49 -8.55
CA MET A 324 -17.52 -9.77 -7.33
C MET A 324 -16.67 -10.20 -6.12
N THR A 325 -16.44 -11.50 -5.97
CA THR A 325 -15.59 -12.03 -4.90
C THR A 325 -14.14 -11.61 -5.07
N GLY A 326 -13.63 -11.60 -6.32
CA GLY A 326 -12.27 -11.14 -6.62
C GLY A 326 -12.04 -9.69 -6.19
N ILE A 327 -12.95 -8.78 -6.56
CA ILE A 327 -12.89 -7.36 -6.16
C ILE A 327 -12.95 -7.22 -4.64
N PHE A 328 -13.84 -7.96 -3.97
CA PHE A 328 -13.95 -7.94 -2.52
C PHE A 328 -12.69 -8.47 -1.81
N ASN A 329 -12.03 -9.48 -2.38
CA ASN A 329 -10.77 -9.99 -1.84
C ASN A 329 -9.64 -8.97 -1.99
N VAL A 330 -9.58 -8.24 -3.11
CA VAL A 330 -8.64 -7.12 -3.29
C VAL A 330 -8.90 -6.00 -2.27
N GLU A 331 -10.17 -5.64 -2.05
CA GLU A 331 -10.53 -4.67 -1.00
C GLU A 331 -10.00 -5.13 0.37
N ARG A 332 -10.16 -6.41 0.69
CA ARG A 332 -9.75 -7.00 1.96
C ARG A 332 -8.23 -7.06 2.13
N THR A 333 -7.46 -7.32 1.08
CA THR A 333 -6.00 -7.33 1.16
C THR A 333 -5.43 -5.92 1.30
N MET A 334 -6.04 -4.92 0.69
CA MET A 334 -5.63 -3.52 0.76
C MET A 334 -6.06 -2.79 2.04
N GLU A 335 -6.97 -3.39 2.81
CA GLU A 335 -7.57 -2.75 3.98
C GLU A 335 -6.54 -2.42 5.09
N ASP A 336 -5.54 -3.28 5.22
CA ASP A 336 -4.44 -3.18 6.18
C ASP A 336 -3.14 -2.89 5.42
N PRO A 337 -2.62 -1.66 5.47
CA PRO A 337 -1.38 -1.35 4.77
C PRO A 337 -0.16 -2.04 5.42
N PHE A 338 -0.24 -2.51 6.67
CA PHE A 338 0.91 -2.99 7.44
C PHE A 338 0.99 -4.50 7.59
N ALA A 339 -0.15 -5.20 7.57
CA ALA A 339 -0.16 -6.65 7.52
C ALA A 339 0.19 -7.08 6.11
N GLY A 340 1.45 -7.48 5.87
CA GLY A 340 2.02 -7.88 4.58
C GLY A 340 1.39 -9.11 3.90
N GLY A 341 0.07 -9.30 4.04
CA GLY A 341 -0.72 -10.29 3.32
C GLY A 341 -1.22 -9.81 1.95
N GLY A 342 -1.04 -8.52 1.61
CA GLY A 342 -1.23 -8.01 0.26
C GLY A 342 0.11 -7.86 -0.47
N MET A 343 0.15 -8.17 -1.76
CA MET A 343 1.36 -7.94 -2.59
C MET A 343 1.78 -6.46 -2.58
N ASP A 344 0.81 -5.56 -2.43
CA ASP A 344 1.01 -4.12 -2.42
C ASP A 344 1.09 -3.51 -1.01
N GLY A 345 1.19 -4.34 0.03
CA GLY A 345 1.36 -3.87 1.41
C GLY A 345 2.67 -3.08 1.60
N VAL A 346 2.71 -2.24 2.63
CA VAL A 346 3.96 -1.57 3.03
C VAL A 346 4.92 -2.62 3.57
N GLN A 347 6.14 -2.70 3.02
CA GLN A 347 7.20 -3.58 3.50
C GLN A 347 7.81 -3.02 4.80
N VAL A 348 7.06 -3.12 5.89
CA VAL A 348 7.42 -2.51 7.18
C VAL A 348 8.80 -2.98 7.64
N HIS A 349 9.12 -4.27 7.52
CA HIS A 349 10.42 -4.80 7.95
C HIS A 349 11.59 -4.16 7.20
N GLU A 350 11.52 -4.10 5.86
CA GLU A 350 12.59 -3.54 5.02
C GLU A 350 12.78 -2.05 5.30
N VAL A 351 11.67 -1.31 5.40
CA VAL A 351 11.71 0.14 5.67
C VAL A 351 12.32 0.43 7.05
N PHE A 352 11.99 -0.38 8.05
CA PHE A 352 12.50 -0.20 9.40
C PHE A 352 13.96 -0.65 9.52
N GLN A 353 14.37 -1.73 8.84
CA GLN A 353 15.78 -2.14 8.72
C GLN A 353 16.64 -1.05 8.07
N LEU A 354 16.17 -0.47 6.97
CA LEU A 354 16.85 0.65 6.32
C LEU A 354 16.95 1.87 7.25
N THR A 355 15.93 2.11 8.08
CA THR A 355 15.96 3.21 9.06
C THR A 355 16.98 2.97 10.16
N GLN A 356 17.12 1.72 10.62
CA GLN A 356 18.16 1.36 11.57
C GLN A 356 19.55 1.59 10.98
N GLN A 357 19.79 1.16 9.72
CA GLN A 357 21.04 1.44 9.01
C GLN A 357 21.32 2.94 8.87
N MET A 358 20.30 3.77 8.62
CA MET A 358 20.45 5.23 8.59
C MET A 358 20.89 5.79 9.94
N LEU A 359 20.36 5.27 11.06
CA LEU A 359 20.79 5.68 12.40
C LEU A 359 22.22 5.22 12.72
N ASP A 360 22.60 4.02 12.26
CA ASP A 360 23.97 3.50 12.37
C ASP A 360 24.98 4.39 11.65
N GLU A 361 24.69 4.77 10.40
CA GLU A 361 25.56 5.61 9.59
C GLU A 361 25.77 6.99 10.23
N CYS A 362 24.67 7.63 10.68
CA CYS A 362 24.73 8.93 11.35
C CYS A 362 25.53 8.89 12.67
N TYR A 363 25.61 7.74 13.33
CA TYR A 363 26.37 7.56 14.55
C TYR A 363 27.86 7.30 14.28
N ASN A 364 28.17 6.48 13.26
CA ASN A 364 29.55 6.05 12.95
C ASN A 364 30.43 7.20 12.45
N GLU A 365 29.88 8.16 11.68
CA GLU A 365 30.65 9.34 11.25
C GLU A 365 31.27 10.11 12.42
N LYS A 366 30.59 10.13 13.59
CA LYS A 366 31.10 10.82 14.78
C LYS A 366 32.30 10.12 15.40
N GLN A 367 32.30 8.78 15.48
CA GLN A 367 33.49 8.06 15.97
C GLN A 367 34.70 8.30 15.05
N ILE A 368 34.47 8.41 13.74
CA ILE A 368 35.53 8.70 12.76
C ILE A 368 36.04 10.14 12.90
N SER A 369 35.15 11.12 13.11
CA SER A 369 35.57 12.52 13.32
C SER A 369 36.33 12.72 14.63
N ASP A 370 35.89 12.09 15.72
CA ASP A 370 36.55 12.18 17.03
C ASP A 370 37.92 11.49 17.00
N SER A 371 38.07 10.40 16.25
CA SER A 371 39.36 9.71 16.05
C SER A 371 40.34 10.52 15.19
N ARG A 372 39.85 11.28 14.20
CA ARG A 372 40.68 12.16 13.35
C ARG A 372 41.12 13.44 14.04
N MET A 373 40.43 13.87 15.10
CA MET A 373 40.78 15.04 15.91
C MET A 373 41.68 14.70 17.11
N ALA A 374 41.85 13.41 17.41
CA ALA A 374 42.70 12.89 18.48
C ALA A 374 44.13 12.51 18.01
N HIS A 375 44.40 12.65 16.72
CA HIS A 375 45.72 12.55 16.08
C HIS A 375 46.09 13.90 15.48
#